data_AF-A0A7V4PN27-F1
#
_entry.id   AF-A0A7V4PN27-F1
#
_cell.length_a   1.000
_cell.length_b   1.000
_cell.length_c   1.000
_cell.angle_alpha   90.00
_cell.angle_beta   90.00
_cell.angle_gamma   90.00
#
_symmetry.space_group_name_H-M   'P 1'
#
loop_
_entity.id
_entity.type
_entity.pdbx_description
1 polymer ?
#
loop_
_entity_poly.entity_id
_entity_poly.type
_entity_poly.pdbx_seq_one_letter_code
_entity_poly.pdbx_strand_id
1 'polypeptide(L)' 'MKYKIGIDVGGTFTDFLLTGEDGTSQVYK' A
#
# COMPACT_ATOMS: atom_id res chain seq x y z
N MET A 1 -6.20 -11.78 10.34
CA MET A 1 -5.90 -10.36 10.04
C MET A 1 -6.17 -10.12 8.57
N LYS A 2 -6.98 -9.11 8.24
CA LYS A 2 -7.29 -8.72 6.86
C LYS A 2 -6.51 -7.46 6.54
N TYR A 3 -5.97 -7.41 5.33
CA TYR A 3 -5.23 -6.28 4.80
C TYR A 3 -5.72 -5.96 3.40
N LYS A 4 -5.59 -4.69 3.01
CA LYS A 4 -5.74 -4.28 1.61
C LYS A 4 -4.42 -3.69 1.14
N ILE A 5 -4.04 -4.04 -0.08
CA ILE A 5 -2.86 -3.52 -0.76
C ILE A 5 -3.30 -2.65 -1.94
N GLY A 6 -2.81 -1.40 -1.97
CA GLY A 6 -2.84 -0.54 -3.14
C GLY A 6 -1.50 -0.66 -3.87
N ILE A 7 -1.53 -0.79 -5.18
CA ILE A 7 -0.34 -0.85 -6.02
C ILE A 7 -0.48 0.27 -7.05
N ASP A 8 0.45 1.22 -7.03
CA ASP A 8 0.54 2.27 -8.04
C ASP A 8 1.64 1.94 -9.05
N VAL A 9 1.20 1.66 -10.28
CA VAL A 9 2.05 1.31 -11.41
C VAL A 9 1.94 2.39 -12.48
N GLY A 10 3.09 2.87 -12.97
CA GLY A 10 3.13 3.88 -14.04
C GLY A 10 4.32 4.85 -13.97
N GLY A 11 5.04 4.91 -12.84
CA GLY A 11 6.25 5.69 -12.68
C GLY A 11 7.55 4.89 -12.91
N THR A 12 8.70 5.54 -12.67
CA THR A 12 10.02 4.88 -12.66
C THR A 12 10.16 3.88 -11.51
N PHE A 13 9.43 4.08 -10.41
CA PHE A 13 9.33 3.20 -9.26
C PHE A 13 7.87 2.80 -9.03
N THR A 14 7.67 1.64 -8.40
CA THR A 14 6.34 1.14 -8.03
C THR A 14 6.11 1.40 -6.55
N ASP A 15 5.02 2.08 -6.23
CA ASP A 15 4.67 2.37 -4.84
C ASP A 15 3.61 1.38 -4.33
N PHE A 16 3.78 0.94 -3.09
CA PHE A 16 2.84 0.07 -2.39
C PHE A 16 2.24 0.78 -1.18
N LEU A 17 0.92 0.70 -1.04
CA LEU A 17 0.18 1.15 0.13
C LEU A 17 -0.42 -0.06 0.85
N LEU A 18 0.06 -0.34 2.07
CA LEU A 18 -0.53 -1.34 2.95
C LEU A 18 -1.52 -0.66 3.89
N THR A 19 -2.74 -1.18 3.99
CA THR A 19 -3.75 -0.71 4.95
C THR A 19 -4.28 -1.85 5.82
N GLY A 20 -4.34 -1.61 7.12
CA GLY A 20 -4.96 -2.48 8.12
C GLY A 20 -6.42 -2.13 8.36
N GLU A 21 -7.17 -3.06 8.95
CA GLU A 21 -8.58 -2.83 9.34
C GLU A 21 -8.73 -1.84 10.51
N ASP A 22 -7.66 -1.60 11.27
CA ASP A 22 -7.58 -0.61 12.36
C ASP A 22 -7.35 0.82 11.85
N GLY A 23 -7.29 1.01 10.53
CA GLY A 23 -7.02 2.29 9.90
C GLY A 23 -5.52 2.63 9.80
N THR A 24 -4.62 1.75 10.23
CA THR A 24 -3.18 1.95 10.01
C THR A 24 -2.83 1.87 8.53
N SER A 25 -1.84 2.67 8.12
CA SER A 25 -1.33 2.67 6.76
C SER A 25 0.19 2.84 6.71
N GLN A 26 0.83 2.17 5.75
CA GLN A 26 2.27 2.27 5.47
C GLN A 26 2.52 2.32 3.97
N VAL A 27 3.50 3.15 3.56
CA VAL A 27 3.91 3.33 2.17
C VAL A 27 5.31 2.76 1.97
N TYR A 28 5.49 2.00 0.89
CA TYR A 28 6.77 1.46 0.43
C TYR A 28 7.04 1.93 -1.00
N LYS A 29 8.30 2.21 -1.31
CA LYS A 29 8.80 2.59 -2.64
C LYS A 29 9.86 1.60 -3.10
#